data_AF-A0A932H7Z8-F1
#
_entry.id   AF-A0A932H7Z8-F1
#
_cell.length_a   1.000
_cell.length_b   1.000
_cell.length_c   1.000
_cell.angle_alpha   90.00
_cell.angle_beta   90.00
_cell.angle_gamma   90.00
#
_symmetry.space_group_name_H-M   'P 1'
#
loop_
_entity.id
_entity.type
_entity.pdbx_description
1 polymer ?
#
loop_
_entity_poly.entity_id
_entity_poly.type
_entity_poly.pdbx_seq_one_letter_code
_entity_poly.pdbx_strand_id
1 'polypeptide(L)'
;MAEKPTQIRSLSGYWNVAVQIMMGGVALYYVWASTVGVVSLQYFRGIAVLYSLVVPLLLYRGWRRDRVDAPSLLDLLLVAGAAVGVVYWMVEHEAMAYRAGDYNLVDVWMGVIVTVVAIEAARRVLGMDMALCAIVPIVYALFGDYLPYIIGHRGFTLRRVVEYVYLTSDGIFGIMAEVLASFIIPFVAFGAFLERAGVAQFFVDLSLAALGRIAG
;
A
#
# COMPACT_ATOMS: atom_id res chain seq x y z
N MET A 1 22.10 10.79 13.17
CA MET A 1 20.77 11.18 12.64
C MET A 1 19.74 10.78 13.67
N ALA A 2 19.06 11.73 14.31
CA ALA A 2 18.03 11.40 15.30
C ALA A 2 16.83 10.76 14.59
N GLU A 3 16.50 9.53 14.96
CA GLU A 3 15.33 8.79 14.48
C GLU A 3 14.07 9.59 14.85
N LYS A 4 13.34 10.10 13.84
CA LYS A 4 12.08 10.83 14.10
C LYS A 4 11.10 9.83 14.74
N PRO A 5 10.43 10.17 15.85
CA PRO A 5 9.51 9.25 16.52
C PRO A 5 8.38 8.86 15.55
N THR A 6 8.27 7.56 15.29
CA THR A 6 7.24 6.96 14.44
C THR A 6 5.87 7.23 15.08
N GLN A 7 4.95 7.91 14.37
CA GLN A 7 3.64 8.33 14.89
C GLN A 7 2.61 7.19 14.92
N ILE A 8 3.02 6.02 15.41
CA ILE A 8 2.17 4.83 15.51
C ILE A 8 1.12 5.05 16.61
N ARG A 9 -0.13 4.66 16.35
CA ARG A 9 -1.24 4.69 17.30
C ARG A 9 -1.21 3.46 18.21
N SER A 10 -1.45 3.67 19.50
CA SER A 10 -1.88 2.61 20.41
C SER A 10 -3.40 2.48 20.34
N LEU A 11 -3.90 1.78 19.32
CA LEU A 11 -5.34 1.60 19.12
C LEU A 11 -5.96 0.86 20.32
N SER A 12 -7.07 1.37 20.85
CA SER A 12 -7.78 0.74 21.97
C SER A 12 -8.93 -0.16 21.51
N GLY A 13 -9.20 -1.23 22.26
CA GLY A 13 -10.39 -2.07 22.12
C GLY A 13 -10.65 -2.63 20.72
N TYR A 14 -11.82 -2.32 20.17
CA TYR A 14 -12.32 -2.86 18.90
C TYR A 14 -11.47 -2.48 17.68
N TRP A 15 -10.80 -1.32 17.67
CA TRP A 15 -9.97 -0.89 16.54
C TRP A 15 -8.70 -1.73 16.38
N ASN A 16 -8.08 -2.10 17.50
CA ASN A 16 -6.92 -2.99 17.48
C ASN A 16 -7.30 -4.37 16.94
N VAL A 17 -8.42 -4.92 17.42
CA VAL A 17 -8.95 -6.20 16.93
C VAL A 17 -9.28 -6.13 15.44
N ALA A 18 -9.91 -5.05 14.98
CA ALA A 18 -10.22 -4.87 13.56
C ALA A 18 -8.94 -4.89 12.69
N VAL A 19 -7.90 -4.13 13.07
CA VAL A 19 -6.64 -4.13 12.33
C VAL A 19 -5.95 -5.49 12.37
N GLN A 20 -5.96 -6.19 13.50
CA GLN A 20 -5.41 -7.55 13.61
C GLN A 20 -6.15 -8.54 12.71
N ILE A 21 -7.49 -8.49 12.66
CA ILE A 21 -8.29 -9.31 11.76
C ILE A 21 -7.95 -9.00 10.30
N MET A 22 -7.80 -7.72 9.95
CA MET A 22 -7.40 -7.31 8.62
C MET A 22 -6.01 -7.83 8.23
N MET A 23 -5.02 -7.67 9.11
CA MET A 23 -3.65 -8.14 8.87
C MET A 23 -3.55 -9.67 8.83
N GLY A 24 -4.23 -10.36 9.74
CA GLY A 24 -4.31 -11.82 9.72
C GLY A 24 -5.04 -12.34 8.48
N GLY A 25 -6.13 -11.67 8.09
CA GLY A 25 -6.92 -12.00 6.90
C GLY A 25 -6.13 -11.88 5.61
N VAL A 26 -5.38 -10.77 5.43
CA VAL A 26 -4.55 -10.59 4.24
C VAL A 26 -3.41 -11.62 4.20
N ALA A 27 -2.77 -11.90 5.34
CA ALA A 27 -1.72 -12.93 5.41
C ALA A 27 -2.28 -14.32 5.03
N LEU A 28 -3.43 -14.72 5.59
CA LEU A 28 -4.09 -15.98 5.27
C LEU A 28 -4.51 -16.04 3.79
N TYR A 29 -5.06 -14.95 3.25
CA TYR A 29 -5.42 -14.85 1.85
C TYR A 29 -4.21 -15.11 0.93
N TYR A 30 -3.06 -14.47 1.19
CA TYR A 30 -1.88 -14.67 0.36
C TYR A 30 -1.24 -16.05 0.52
N VAL A 31 -1.28 -16.64 1.72
CA VAL A 31 -0.86 -18.03 1.93
C VAL A 31 -1.75 -19.00 1.15
N TRP A 32 -3.07 -18.81 1.18
CA TRP A 32 -3.99 -19.62 0.37
C TRP A 32 -3.79 -19.41 -1.14
N ALA A 33 -3.71 -18.15 -1.58
CA ALA A 33 -3.57 -17.78 -2.98
C ALA A 33 -2.23 -18.27 -3.58
N SER A 34 -1.15 -18.30 -2.80
CA SER A 34 0.15 -18.81 -3.27
C SER A 34 0.28 -20.33 -3.30
N THR A 35 -0.54 -21.05 -2.53
CA THR A 35 -0.45 -22.52 -2.43
C THR A 35 -1.45 -23.24 -3.31
N VAL A 36 -2.71 -22.81 -3.30
CA VAL A 36 -3.83 -23.54 -3.93
C VAL A 36 -4.72 -22.63 -4.79
N GLY A 37 -4.82 -21.35 -4.45
CA GLY A 37 -5.76 -20.43 -5.09
C GLY A 37 -5.36 -20.04 -6.52
N VAL A 38 -6.29 -20.18 -7.46
CA VAL A 38 -6.19 -19.54 -8.78
C VAL A 38 -7.02 -18.26 -8.73
N VAL A 39 -6.34 -17.11 -8.67
CA VAL A 39 -6.98 -15.80 -8.58
C VAL A 39 -6.54 -14.93 -9.74
N SER A 40 -7.46 -14.14 -10.29
CA SER A 40 -7.13 -13.14 -11.31
C SER A 40 -6.12 -12.13 -10.74
N LEU A 41 -5.15 -11.72 -11.58
CA LEU A 41 -4.05 -10.84 -11.19
C LEU A 41 -4.54 -9.50 -10.64
N GLN A 42 -5.66 -8.99 -11.16
CA GLN A 42 -6.26 -7.73 -10.72
C GLN A 42 -6.77 -7.85 -9.28
N TYR A 43 -7.47 -8.94 -8.94
CA TYR A 43 -7.90 -9.16 -7.56
C TYR A 43 -6.71 -9.40 -6.63
N PHE A 44 -5.72 -10.15 -7.10
CA PHE A 44 -4.50 -10.46 -6.36
C PHE A 44 -3.68 -9.20 -6.02
N ARG A 45 -3.52 -8.26 -6.96
CA ARG A 45 -2.84 -6.98 -6.73
C ARG A 45 -3.72 -5.97 -5.98
N GLY A 46 -5.00 -5.90 -6.34
CA GLY A 46 -5.96 -4.96 -5.76
C GLY A 46 -6.10 -5.15 -4.25
N ILE A 47 -6.15 -6.40 -3.79
CA ILE A 47 -6.17 -6.71 -2.36
C ILE A 47 -4.89 -6.19 -1.67
N ALA A 48 -3.70 -6.43 -2.22
CA ALA A 48 -2.45 -5.93 -1.64
C ALA A 48 -2.47 -4.41 -1.51
N VAL A 49 -2.86 -3.70 -2.57
CA VAL A 49 -2.95 -2.24 -2.56
C VAL A 49 -3.98 -1.76 -1.54
N LEU A 50 -5.17 -2.38 -1.49
CA LEU A 50 -6.23 -2.01 -0.54
C LEU A 50 -5.73 -2.06 0.90
N TYR A 51 -5.13 -3.18 1.32
CA TYR A 51 -4.62 -3.32 2.68
C TYR A 51 -3.43 -2.40 2.95
N SER A 52 -2.58 -2.17 1.94
CA SER A 52 -1.43 -1.25 2.04
C SER A 52 -1.83 0.22 2.16
N LEU A 53 -3.04 0.59 1.73
CA LEU A 53 -3.61 1.92 1.94
C LEU A 53 -4.37 1.99 3.27
N VAL A 54 -5.25 1.02 3.54
CA VAL A 54 -6.17 1.08 4.70
C VAL A 54 -5.45 0.86 6.02
N VAL A 55 -4.59 -0.16 6.13
CA VAL A 55 -3.94 -0.52 7.41
C VAL A 55 -3.05 0.63 7.92
N PRO A 56 -2.21 1.28 7.09
CA PRO A 56 -1.43 2.42 7.55
C PRO A 56 -2.27 3.63 7.96
N LEU A 57 -3.38 3.92 7.29
CA LEU A 57 -4.25 5.04 7.67
C LEU A 57 -4.91 4.83 9.05
N LEU A 58 -5.15 3.57 9.42
CA LEU A 58 -5.66 3.21 10.74
C LEU A 58 -4.55 3.23 11.80
N LEU A 59 -3.37 2.68 11.49
CA LEU A 59 -2.25 2.53 12.44
C LEU A 59 -1.44 3.81 12.67
N TYR A 60 -1.30 4.67 11.66
CA TYR A 60 -0.46 5.87 11.74
C TYR A 60 -1.32 7.14 11.82
N ARG A 61 -0.91 8.04 12.72
CA ARG A 61 -1.58 9.35 12.89
C ARG A 61 -1.32 10.24 11.68
N GLY A 62 -2.33 10.97 11.22
CA GLY A 62 -2.20 11.92 10.12
C GLY A 62 -1.44 13.18 10.55
N TRP A 63 -1.83 13.72 11.71
CA TRP A 63 -1.22 14.89 12.31
C TRP A 63 -0.87 14.66 13.79
N ARG A 64 0.11 15.41 14.30
CA ARG A 64 0.56 15.33 15.71
C ARG A 64 -0.54 15.58 16.75
N ARG A 65 -1.66 16.19 16.34
CA ARG A 65 -2.82 16.51 17.20
C ARG A 65 -3.93 15.45 17.15
N ASP A 66 -3.85 14.47 16.26
CA ASP A 66 -4.90 13.46 16.12
C ASP A 66 -4.98 12.55 17.34
N ARG A 67 -6.14 11.96 17.61
CA ARG A 67 -6.29 11.02 18.72
C ARG A 67 -5.33 9.84 18.58
N VAL A 68 -4.81 9.37 19.71
CA VAL A 68 -3.90 8.22 19.78
C VAL A 68 -4.71 6.91 19.79
N ASP A 69 -5.89 6.93 20.41
CA ASP A 69 -6.65 5.71 20.70
C ASP A 69 -7.60 5.27 19.59
N ALA A 70 -7.97 6.18 18.67
CA ALA A 70 -8.94 5.92 17.60
C ALA A 70 -8.66 6.74 16.32
N PRO A 71 -9.04 6.24 15.13
CA PRO A 71 -8.97 6.98 13.88
C PRO A 71 -9.85 8.24 13.90
N SER A 72 -9.39 9.31 13.25
CA SER A 72 -10.18 10.52 13.06
C SER A 72 -11.23 10.33 11.96
N LEU A 73 -12.24 11.21 11.91
CA LEU A 73 -13.22 11.20 10.82
C LEU A 73 -12.55 11.31 9.44
N LEU A 74 -11.48 12.10 9.33
CA LEU A 74 -10.71 12.23 8.09
C LEU A 74 -10.04 10.90 7.71
N ASP A 75 -9.54 10.14 8.68
CA ASP A 75 -8.96 8.82 8.41
C ASP A 75 -10.01 7.86 7.89
N LEU A 76 -11.22 7.89 8.46
CA LEU A 76 -12.33 7.05 8.00
C LEU A 76 -12.78 7.42 6.59
N LEU A 77 -12.78 8.72 6.25
CA LEU A 77 -13.07 9.18 4.89
C LEU A 77 -11.98 8.73 3.90
N LEU A 78 -10.71 8.82 4.27
CA LEU A 78 -9.60 8.33 3.44
C LEU A 78 -9.65 6.82 3.26
N VAL A 79 -9.98 6.07 4.32
CA VAL A 79 -10.18 4.61 4.26
C VAL A 79 -11.36 4.26 3.36
N ALA A 80 -12.48 4.97 3.46
CA ALA A 80 -13.63 4.77 2.58
C ALA A 80 -13.27 5.10 1.12
N GLY A 81 -12.54 6.18 0.87
CA GLY A 81 -12.04 6.54 -0.46
C GLY A 81 -11.09 5.48 -1.04
N ALA A 82 -10.17 4.96 -0.22
CA ALA A 82 -9.30 3.85 -0.60
C ALA A 82 -10.10 2.61 -0.99
N ALA A 83 -11.06 2.23 -0.14
CA ALA A 83 -11.89 1.05 -0.35
C ALA A 83 -12.74 1.17 -1.61
N VAL A 84 -13.46 2.27 -1.79
CA VAL A 84 -14.31 2.49 -2.96
C VAL A 84 -13.48 2.54 -4.23
N GLY A 85 -12.36 3.28 -4.25
CA GLY A 85 -11.52 3.41 -5.43
C GLY A 85 -10.87 2.07 -5.82
N VAL A 86 -10.23 1.38 -4.87
CA VAL A 86 -9.57 0.11 -5.17
C VAL A 86 -10.58 -0.98 -5.56
N VAL A 87 -11.72 -1.07 -4.88
CA VAL A 87 -12.78 -2.03 -5.25
C VAL A 87 -13.37 -1.70 -6.61
N TYR A 88 -13.56 -0.42 -6.94
CA TYR A 88 -13.99 0.00 -8.27
C TYR A 88 -13.00 -0.47 -9.35
N TRP A 89 -11.70 -0.29 -9.13
CA TRP A 89 -10.68 -0.81 -10.05
C TRP A 89 -10.76 -2.34 -10.20
N MET A 90 -10.89 -3.07 -9.09
CA MET A 90 -10.96 -4.54 -9.11
C MET A 90 -12.19 -5.06 -9.86
N VAL A 91 -13.36 -4.46 -9.64
CA VAL A 91 -14.62 -4.90 -10.26
C VAL A 91 -14.70 -4.46 -11.72
N GLU A 92 -14.30 -3.23 -12.03
CA GLU A 92 -14.51 -2.61 -13.34
C GLU A 92 -13.32 -2.85 -14.30
N HIS A 93 -12.27 -3.59 -13.88
CA HIS A 93 -11.03 -3.73 -14.66
C HIS A 93 -11.23 -4.21 -16.11
N GLU A 94 -12.16 -5.13 -16.36
CA GLU A 94 -12.45 -5.61 -17.73
C GLU A 94 -13.06 -4.49 -18.57
N ALA A 95 -14.06 -3.79 -18.04
CA ALA A 95 -14.71 -2.69 -18.73
C ALA A 95 -13.75 -1.51 -18.95
N MET A 96 -12.84 -1.25 -18.01
CA MET A 96 -11.76 -0.29 -18.17
C MET A 96 -10.79 -0.69 -19.30
N ALA A 97 -10.48 -1.98 -19.44
CA ALA A 97 -9.62 -2.46 -20.52
C ALA A 97 -10.28 -2.26 -21.90
N TYR A 98 -11.60 -2.45 -22.02
CA TYR A 98 -12.34 -2.17 -23.25
C TYR A 98 -12.45 -0.67 -23.56
N ARG A 99 -12.38 0.20 -22.55
CA ARG A 99 -12.41 1.67 -22.68
C ARG A 99 -11.02 2.32 -22.70
N ALA A 100 -9.96 1.54 -22.88
CA ALA A 100 -8.59 2.04 -22.82
C ALA A 100 -8.38 3.24 -23.77
N GLY A 101 -7.94 4.37 -23.21
CA GLY A 101 -7.76 5.64 -23.93
C GLY A 101 -8.97 6.57 -23.95
N ASP A 102 -10.17 6.12 -23.52
CA ASP A 102 -11.35 6.97 -23.34
C ASP A 102 -12.10 6.70 -22.03
N TYR A 103 -11.39 6.87 -20.92
CA TYR A 103 -11.89 6.59 -19.57
C TYR A 103 -12.94 7.58 -19.06
N ASN A 104 -14.02 7.08 -18.48
CA ASN A 104 -15.14 7.90 -18.01
C ASN A 104 -14.71 8.87 -16.89
N LEU A 105 -15.52 9.91 -16.65
CA LEU A 105 -15.29 10.83 -15.53
C LEU A 105 -15.20 10.11 -14.17
N VAL A 106 -15.94 9.01 -14.00
CA VAL A 106 -15.88 8.19 -12.78
C VAL A 106 -14.51 7.56 -12.60
N ASP A 107 -13.91 7.01 -13.67
CA ASP A 107 -12.56 6.43 -13.64
C ASP A 107 -11.52 7.46 -13.18
N VAL A 108 -11.65 8.70 -13.68
CA VAL A 108 -10.78 9.81 -13.32
C VAL A 108 -10.95 10.19 -11.85
N TRP A 109 -12.18 10.35 -11.35
CA TRP A 109 -12.41 10.71 -9.95
C TRP A 109 -11.91 9.64 -8.98
N MET A 110 -12.12 8.36 -9.30
CA MET A 110 -11.59 7.25 -8.49
C MET A 110 -10.07 7.26 -8.47
N GLY A 111 -9.43 7.49 -9.62
CA GLY A 111 -7.98 7.60 -9.69
C GLY A 111 -7.42 8.80 -8.92
N VAL A 112 -8.08 9.96 -8.94
CA VAL A 112 -7.71 11.11 -8.11
C VAL A 112 -7.80 10.77 -6.62
N ILE A 113 -8.90 10.15 -6.18
CA ILE A 113 -9.11 9.77 -4.78
C ILE A 113 -8.00 8.80 -4.34
N VAL A 114 -7.76 7.73 -5.09
CA VAL A 114 -6.74 6.73 -4.73
C VAL A 114 -5.34 7.31 -4.76
N THR A 115 -5.04 8.22 -5.70
CA THR A 115 -3.74 8.89 -5.76
C THR A 115 -3.51 9.77 -4.51
N VAL A 116 -4.50 10.59 -4.13
CA VAL A 116 -4.39 11.44 -2.93
C VAL A 116 -4.25 10.60 -1.66
N VAL A 117 -5.05 9.54 -1.54
CA VAL A 117 -4.98 8.58 -0.43
C VAL A 117 -3.62 7.89 -0.37
N ALA A 118 -3.05 7.48 -1.52
CA ALA A 118 -1.75 6.83 -1.59
C ALA A 118 -0.61 7.76 -1.16
N ILE A 119 -0.63 9.03 -1.59
CA ILE A 119 0.34 10.05 -1.16
C ILE A 119 0.23 10.28 0.35
N GLU A 120 -0.98 10.36 0.89
CA GLU A 120 -1.21 10.55 2.31
C GLU A 120 -0.78 9.32 3.15
N ALA A 121 -1.05 8.10 2.68
CA ALA A 121 -0.56 6.87 3.30
C ALA A 121 0.99 6.83 3.29
N ALA A 122 1.62 7.14 2.15
CA ALA A 122 3.06 7.23 2.04
C ALA A 122 3.64 8.30 3.00
N ARG A 123 3.00 9.46 3.11
CA ARG A 123 3.40 10.53 4.05
C ARG A 123 3.41 10.06 5.50
N ARG A 124 2.43 9.24 5.89
CA ARG A 124 2.29 8.75 7.28
C ARG A 124 3.30 7.68 7.64
N VAL A 125 3.64 6.80 6.69
CA VAL A 125 4.56 5.67 6.92
C VAL A 125 6.01 6.08 6.69
N LEU A 126 6.29 6.75 5.56
CA LEU A 126 7.64 7.04 5.07
C LEU A 126 8.06 8.50 5.30
N GLY A 127 7.11 9.38 5.62
CA GLY A 127 7.36 10.78 5.90
C GLY A 127 7.13 11.71 4.71
N MET A 128 7.32 13.01 4.95
CA MET A 128 7.05 14.07 3.96
C MET A 128 7.94 13.95 2.73
N ASP A 129 9.17 13.49 2.89
CA ASP A 129 10.14 13.41 1.80
C ASP A 129 9.62 12.50 0.68
N MET A 130 8.99 11.37 1.05
CA MET A 130 8.41 10.45 0.07
C MET A 130 7.12 10.96 -0.57
N ALA A 131 6.30 11.70 0.20
CA ALA A 131 5.13 12.37 -0.36
C ALA A 131 5.54 13.43 -1.40
N LEU A 132 6.61 14.18 -1.15
CA LEU A 132 7.15 15.16 -2.09
C LEU A 132 7.67 14.48 -3.36
N CYS A 133 8.35 13.33 -3.23
CA CYS A 133 8.78 12.53 -4.38
C CYS A 133 7.61 12.09 -5.29
N ALA A 134 6.40 11.93 -4.75
CA ALA A 134 5.20 11.66 -5.55
C ALA A 134 4.54 12.93 -6.10
N ILE A 135 4.44 13.99 -5.29
CA ILE A 135 3.74 15.24 -5.64
C ILE A 135 4.51 16.01 -6.73
N VAL A 136 5.84 16.11 -6.63
CA VAL A 136 6.64 16.93 -7.55
C VAL A 136 6.50 16.47 -9.01
N PRO A 137 6.63 15.17 -9.36
CA PRO A 137 6.39 14.70 -10.72
C PRO A 137 4.96 14.93 -11.21
N ILE A 138 3.95 14.81 -10.34
CA ILE A 138 2.55 15.08 -10.70
C ILE A 138 2.35 16.56 -11.04
N VAL A 139 2.88 17.46 -10.21
CA VAL A 139 2.84 18.91 -10.46
C VAL A 139 3.59 19.26 -11.74
N TYR A 140 4.78 18.69 -11.94
CA TYR A 140 5.55 18.86 -13.18
C TYR A 140 4.75 18.39 -14.41
N ALA A 141 4.12 17.22 -14.34
CA ALA A 141 3.31 16.69 -15.43
C ALA A 141 2.09 17.58 -15.75
N LEU A 142 1.49 18.23 -14.76
CA LEU A 142 0.33 19.12 -14.97
C LEU A 142 0.73 20.50 -15.49
N PHE A 143 1.79 21.08 -14.94
CA PHE A 143 2.18 22.50 -15.15
C PHE A 143 3.46 22.66 -15.96
N GLY A 144 3.85 21.64 -16.72
CA GLY A 144 5.05 21.66 -17.55
C GLY A 144 5.07 22.78 -18.60
N ASP A 145 3.90 23.34 -18.95
CA ASP A 145 3.72 24.43 -19.92
C ASP A 145 4.16 25.80 -19.39
N TYR A 146 4.18 25.98 -18.07
CA TYR A 146 4.66 27.20 -17.42
C TYR A 146 6.18 27.23 -17.20
N LEU A 147 6.88 26.13 -17.50
CA LEU A 147 8.31 25.99 -17.26
C LEU A 147 9.15 26.47 -18.46
N PRO A 148 10.40 26.94 -18.22
CA PRO A 148 11.28 27.41 -19.27
C PRO A 148 11.62 26.28 -20.27
N TYR A 149 11.84 26.66 -21.53
CA TYR A 149 11.97 25.75 -22.68
C TYR A 149 12.91 24.54 -22.48
N ILE A 150 13.95 24.68 -21.67
CA ILE A 150 14.93 23.60 -21.41
C ILE A 150 14.30 22.41 -20.67
N ILE A 151 13.32 22.67 -19.81
CA ILE A 151 12.67 21.65 -18.97
C ILE A 151 11.14 21.61 -19.13
N GLY A 152 10.55 22.53 -19.90
CA GLY A 152 9.11 22.60 -20.11
C GLY A 152 8.59 21.61 -21.16
N HIS A 153 7.30 21.28 -21.04
CA HIS A 153 6.56 20.49 -22.02
C HIS A 153 5.14 21.05 -22.16
N ARG A 154 4.30 20.50 -23.06
CA ARG A 154 2.96 21.04 -23.33
C ARG A 154 1.95 21.02 -22.16
N GLY A 155 2.34 20.52 -20.98
CA GLY A 155 1.42 20.14 -19.90
C GLY A 155 0.57 18.93 -20.28
N PHE A 156 0.26 18.07 -19.30
CA PHE A 156 -0.70 16.98 -19.46
C PHE A 156 -2.01 17.36 -18.77
N THR A 157 -3.13 16.94 -19.37
CA THR A 157 -4.43 17.09 -18.70
C THR A 157 -4.50 16.19 -17.47
N LEU A 158 -5.29 16.60 -16.47
CA LEU A 158 -5.52 15.80 -15.26
C LEU A 158 -5.98 14.37 -15.60
N ARG A 159 -6.89 14.23 -16.58
CA ARG A 159 -7.36 12.92 -17.08
C ARG A 159 -6.18 12.02 -17.47
N ARG A 160 -5.21 12.57 -18.22
CA ARG A 160 -4.06 11.81 -18.72
C ARG A 160 -3.06 11.45 -17.62
N VAL A 161 -2.84 12.35 -16.66
CA VAL A 161 -1.97 12.06 -15.50
C VAL A 161 -2.60 10.96 -14.64
N VAL A 162 -3.90 11.06 -14.35
CA VAL A 162 -4.62 10.06 -13.55
C VAL A 162 -4.69 8.73 -14.26
N GLU A 163 -4.96 8.71 -15.57
CA GLU A 163 -4.92 7.51 -16.40
C GLU A 163 -3.57 6.79 -16.26
N TYR A 164 -2.47 7.53 -16.36
CA TYR A 164 -1.14 6.94 -16.17
C TYR A 164 -0.96 6.40 -14.74
N VAL A 165 -1.25 7.19 -13.70
CA VAL A 165 -0.98 6.81 -12.30
C VAL A 165 -1.89 5.69 -11.80
N TYR A 166 -3.14 5.61 -12.25
CA TYR A 166 -4.15 4.71 -11.69
C TYR A 166 -4.54 3.56 -12.63
N LEU A 167 -4.57 3.79 -13.94
CA LEU A 167 -5.13 2.82 -14.91
C LEU A 167 -4.07 2.02 -15.66
N THR A 168 -2.80 2.45 -15.63
CA THR A 168 -1.71 1.71 -16.27
C THR A 168 -0.98 0.76 -15.32
N SER A 169 -0.29 -0.21 -15.91
CA SER A 169 0.55 -1.19 -15.20
C SER A 169 1.86 -0.64 -14.67
N ASP A 170 2.15 0.65 -14.88
CA ASP A 170 3.32 1.33 -14.32
C ASP A 170 2.95 2.20 -13.10
N GLY A 171 1.64 2.35 -12.84
CA GLY A 171 1.10 3.15 -11.76
C GLY A 171 0.93 2.39 -10.44
N ILE A 172 -0.06 2.81 -9.64
CA ILE A 172 -0.32 2.30 -8.28
C ILE A 172 -0.57 0.79 -8.28
N PHE A 173 -1.28 0.25 -9.28
CA PHE A 173 -1.56 -1.19 -9.43
C PHE A 173 -0.55 -1.92 -10.30
N GLY A 174 0.62 -1.31 -10.51
CA GLY A 174 1.62 -1.77 -11.44
C GLY A 174 2.49 -2.91 -10.92
N ILE A 175 3.68 -3.02 -11.53
CA ILE A 175 4.68 -4.06 -11.19
C ILE A 175 5.04 -4.02 -9.71
N MET A 176 5.11 -2.85 -9.08
CA MET A 176 5.41 -2.75 -7.64
C MET A 176 4.33 -3.38 -6.77
N ALA A 177 3.05 -3.22 -7.13
CA ALA A 177 1.95 -3.91 -6.45
C ALA A 177 1.99 -5.42 -6.67
N GLU A 178 2.42 -5.87 -7.86
CA GLU A 178 2.66 -7.28 -8.12
C GLU A 178 3.75 -7.85 -7.23
N VAL A 179 4.92 -7.20 -7.17
CA VAL A 179 6.04 -7.67 -6.36
C VAL A 179 5.67 -7.69 -4.87
N LEU A 180 4.91 -6.69 -4.41
CA LEU A 180 4.37 -6.65 -3.06
C LEU A 180 3.47 -7.87 -2.76
N ALA A 181 2.52 -8.15 -3.64
CA ALA A 181 1.53 -9.22 -3.50
C ALA A 181 2.16 -10.62 -3.62
N SER A 182 3.06 -10.81 -4.59
CA SER A 182 3.63 -12.12 -4.94
C SER A 182 4.80 -12.53 -4.04
N PHE A 183 5.59 -11.56 -3.54
CA PHE A 183 6.82 -11.86 -2.82
C PHE A 183 6.85 -11.29 -1.41
N ILE A 184 6.59 -9.99 -1.24
CA ILE A 184 6.83 -9.33 0.05
C ILE A 184 5.81 -9.78 1.10
N ILE A 185 4.51 -9.76 0.80
CA ILE A 185 3.48 -10.12 1.78
C ILE A 185 3.61 -11.59 2.24
N PRO A 186 3.71 -12.59 1.34
CA PRO A 186 3.93 -13.98 1.76
C PRO A 186 5.24 -14.16 2.55
N PHE A 187 6.32 -13.50 2.14
CA PHE A 187 7.62 -13.59 2.83
C PHE A 187 7.56 -13.03 4.25
N VAL A 188 6.95 -11.85 4.44
CA VAL A 188 6.79 -11.24 5.77
C VAL A 188 5.84 -12.07 6.62
N ALA A 189 4.75 -12.58 6.05
CA ALA A 189 3.81 -13.45 6.77
C ALA A 189 4.48 -14.75 7.24
N PHE A 190 5.25 -15.40 6.35
CA PHE A 190 6.00 -16.61 6.69
C PHE A 190 7.13 -16.33 7.69
N GLY A 191 7.84 -15.21 7.55
CA GLY A 191 8.87 -14.77 8.51
C GLY A 191 8.31 -14.57 9.91
N ALA A 192 7.17 -13.87 10.03
CA ALA A 192 6.48 -13.67 11.30
C ALA A 192 5.97 -14.98 11.90
N PHE A 193 5.53 -15.93 11.06
CA PHE A 193 5.16 -17.28 11.50
C PHE A 193 6.36 -18.05 12.06
N LEU A 194 7.50 -18.06 11.37
CA LEU A 194 8.72 -18.75 11.84
C LEU A 194 9.28 -18.15 13.13
N GLU A 195 9.25 -16.83 13.27
CA GLU A 195 9.65 -16.12 14.49
C GLU A 195 8.78 -16.57 15.68
N ARG A 196 7.46 -16.64 15.50
CA ARG A 196 6.53 -17.09 16.54
C ARG A 196 6.58 -18.59 16.81
N ALA A 197 6.90 -19.40 15.80
CA ALA A 197 7.07 -20.84 15.94
C ALA A 197 8.39 -21.22 16.66
N GLY A 198 9.27 -20.26 16.95
CA GLY A 198 10.55 -20.51 17.62
C GLY A 198 11.53 -21.35 16.79
N VAL A 199 11.29 -21.47 15.48
CA VAL A 199 12.11 -22.26 14.58
C VAL A 199 13.54 -21.71 14.52
N ALA A 200 13.70 -20.38 14.63
CA ALA A 200 15.01 -19.74 14.73
C ALA A 200 15.79 -20.24 15.96
N GLN A 201 15.17 -20.22 17.15
CA GLN A 201 15.76 -20.77 18.38
C GLN A 201 16.03 -22.27 18.26
N PHE A 202 15.11 -23.05 17.67
CA PHE A 202 15.32 -24.47 17.43
C PHE A 202 16.59 -24.76 16.61
N PHE A 203 16.89 -23.99 15.56
CA PHE A 203 18.11 -24.16 14.77
C PHE A 203 19.38 -23.75 15.53
N VAL A 204 19.29 -22.75 16.42
CA VAL A 204 20.39 -22.37 17.32
C VAL A 204 20.66 -23.49 18.31
N ASP A 205 19.62 -24.00 18.97
CA ASP A 205 19.73 -25.10 19.94
C ASP A 205 20.23 -26.39 19.29
N LEU A 206 19.80 -26.69 18.06
CA LEU A 206 20.28 -27.84 17.30
C LEU A 206 21.76 -27.71 16.94
N SER A 207 22.21 -26.51 16.55
CA SER A 207 23.61 -26.23 16.23
C SER A 207 24.50 -26.33 17.47
N LEU A 208 24.02 -25.81 18.62
CA LEU A 208 24.68 -25.95 19.92
C LEU A 208 24.69 -27.41 20.39
N ALA A 209 23.64 -28.19 20.17
CA ALA A 209 23.62 -29.62 20.49
C ALA A 209 24.58 -30.44 19.61
N ALA A 210 24.72 -30.07 18.33
CA ALA A 210 25.60 -30.74 17.38
C ALA A 210 27.08 -30.39 17.58
N LEU A 211 27.41 -29.12 17.90
CA LEU A 211 28.78 -28.61 17.96
C LEU A 211 29.28 -28.31 19.39
N GLY A 212 28.38 -28.15 20.36
CA GLY A 212 28.71 -27.80 21.74
C GLY A 212 29.51 -28.88 22.49
N ARG A 213 29.53 -30.11 21.96
CA ARG A 213 30.41 -31.20 22.44
C ARG A 213 31.84 -31.14 21.90
N ILE A 214 32.15 -30.26 20.94
CA ILE A 214 33.46 -30.17 20.29
C ILE A 214 34.32 -29.05 20.92
N ALA A 215 33.72 -28.18 21.74
CA ALA A 215 34.41 -27.11 22.46
C ALA A 215 34.94 -27.53 23.86
N GLY A 216 35.05 -28.84 24.14
CA GLY A 216 35.59 -29.38 25.40
C GLY A 216 36.15 -30.79 25.24
#